data_AF-A0A6B2F4M0-F1
#
_entry.id   AF-A0A6B2F4M0-F1
#
_cell.length_a   1.000
_cell.length_b   1.000
_cell.length_c   1.000
_cell.angle_alpha   90.00
_cell.angle_beta   90.00
_cell.angle_gamma   90.00
#
_symmetry.space_group_name_H-M   'P 1'
#
loop_
_entity.id
_entity.type
_entity.pdbx_description
1 polymer ?
#
loop_
_entity_poly.entity_id
_entity_poly.type
_entity_poly.pdbx_seq_one_letter_code
_entity_poly.pdbx_strand_id
1 'polypeptide(L)' 'MAFAEQLYRFVFRRTSTLVFTVVVGAVIFERGFDQATEAIFCRLNEGKLWNDIKHKYEVKED' A
#
# COMPACT_ATOMS: atom_id res chain seq x y z
N MET A 1 -0.45 3.71 -28.02
CA MET A 1 0.57 2.85 -28.66
C MET A 1 1.97 3.09 -28.08
N ALA A 2 2.49 4.32 -28.04
CA ALA A 2 3.86 4.59 -27.55
C ALA A 2 4.16 4.16 -26.11
N PHE A 3 3.25 4.35 -25.14
CA PHE A 3 3.50 3.99 -23.73
C PHE A 3 3.57 2.47 -23.51
N ALA A 4 2.65 1.70 -24.08
CA ALA A 4 2.65 0.24 -23.97
C ALA A 4 3.88 -0.38 -24.66
N GLU A 5 4.29 0.18 -25.80
CA GLU A 5 5.51 -0.23 -26.50
C GLU A 5 6.77 0.06 -25.66
N GLN A 6 6.83 1.21 -24.98
CA GLN A 6 7.92 1.53 -24.06
C GLN A 6 7.95 0.56 -22.87
N LEU A 7 6.80 0.30 -22.25
CA LEU A 7 6.70 -0.67 -21.14
C LEU A 7 7.17 -2.06 -21.57
N TYR A 8 6.75 -2.50 -22.77
CA TYR A 8 7.21 -3.77 -23.31
C TYR A 8 8.72 -3.78 -23.50
N ARG A 9 9.30 -2.77 -24.13
CA ARG A 9 10.73 -2.72 -24.42
C ARG A 9 11.60 -2.67 -23.16
N PHE A 10 11.18 -1.96 -22.12
CA PHE A 10 11.97 -1.75 -20.91
C PHE A 10 11.70 -2.76 -19.78
N VAL A 11 10.46 -3.22 -19.64
CA VAL A 11 10.04 -4.07 -18.51
C VAL A 11 9.74 -5.49 -18.98
N PHE A 12 8.83 -5.67 -19.94
CA PHE A 12 8.28 -6.99 -20.26
C PHE A 12 9.09 -7.82 -21.27
N ARG A 13 10.00 -7.23 -22.04
CA ARG A 13 10.74 -7.92 -23.12
C ARG A 13 11.73 -8.98 -22.62
N ARG A 14 12.32 -8.80 -21.44
CA ARG A 14 13.27 -9.75 -20.84
C ARG A 14 12.72 -10.28 -19.53
N THR A 15 12.76 -11.60 -19.34
CA THR A 15 12.27 -12.24 -18.11
C THR A 15 13.01 -11.72 -16.87
N SER A 16 14.31 -11.44 -16.97
CA SER A 16 15.09 -10.90 -15.85
C SER A 16 14.62 -9.50 -15.41
N THR A 17 14.38 -8.58 -16.36
CA THR A 17 13.86 -7.25 -16.04
C THR A 17 12.43 -7.31 -15.55
N LEU A 18 11.62 -8.21 -16.13
CA LEU A 18 10.25 -8.45 -15.69
C LEU A 18 10.20 -8.89 -14.22
N VAL A 19 10.93 -9.96 -13.87
CA VAL A 19 10.96 -10.49 -12.50
C VAL A 19 11.47 -9.43 -11.52
N PHE A 20 12.54 -8.71 -11.87
CA PHE A 20 13.06 -7.63 -11.05
C PHE A 20 12.00 -6.53 -10.81
N THR A 21 11.33 -6.05 -11.86
CA THR A 21 10.29 -5.03 -11.74
C THR A 21 9.10 -5.50 -10.92
N VAL A 22 8.69 -6.77 -11.07
CA VAL A 22 7.59 -7.34 -10.27
C VAL A 22 7.96 -7.38 -8.78
N VAL A 23 9.15 -7.86 -8.43
CA VAL A 23 9.60 -7.95 -7.03
C VAL A 23 9.69 -6.56 -6.39
N VAL A 24 10.38 -5.62 -7.05
CA VAL A 24 10.50 -4.24 -6.54
C VAL A 24 9.12 -3.56 -6.47
N GLY A 25 8.31 -3.75 -7.51
CA GLY A 25 6.95 -3.23 -7.58
C GLY A 25 6.07 -3.77 -6.45
N ALA A 26 6.17 -5.06 -6.12
CA ALA A 26 5.41 -5.70 -5.05
C ALA A 26 5.72 -5.09 -3.68
N VAL A 27 7.01 -4.88 -3.35
CA VAL A 27 7.41 -4.29 -2.05
C VAL A 27 6.89 -2.85 -1.90
N ILE A 28 6.97 -2.05 -2.96
CA ILE A 28 6.45 -0.67 -2.95
C ILE A 28 4.92 -0.68 -2.87
N PHE A 29 4.28 -1.55 -3.66
CA PHE A 29 2.83 -1.66 -3.73
C PHE A 29 2.25 -2.12 -2.40
N GLU A 30 2.82 -3.14 -1.75
CA GLU A 30 2.41 -3.63 -0.43
C GLU A 30 2.32 -2.47 0.56
N ARG A 31 3.41 -1.71 0.73
CA ARG A 31 3.44 -0.64 1.73
C ARG A 31 2.46 0.51 1.43
N GLY A 32 2.26 0.83 0.16
CA GLY A 32 1.31 1.86 -0.26
C GLY A 32 -0.14 1.41 -0.15
N PHE A 33 -0.42 0.17 -0.54
CA PHE A 33 -1.75 -0.42 -0.54
C PHE A 33 -2.25 -0.66 0.89
N ASP A 34 -1.41 -1.16 1.78
CA ASP A 34 -1.76 -1.34 3.20
C ASP A 34 -2.16 -0.01 3.84
N GLN A 35 -1.37 1.04 3.64
CA GLN A 35 -1.70 2.37 4.19
C GLN A 35 -2.98 2.95 3.59
N ALA A 36 -3.18 2.79 2.28
CA ALA A 36 -4.37 3.30 1.60
C ALA A 36 -5.63 2.57 2.08
N THR A 37 -5.58 1.24 2.16
CA THR A 37 -6.72 0.43 2.58
C THR A 37 -7.03 0.62 4.07
N GLU A 38 -6.02 0.68 4.92
CA GLU A 38 -6.18 1.01 6.35
C GLU A 38 -6.83 2.39 6.52
N ALA A 39 -6.37 3.41 5.79
CA ALA A 39 -6.96 4.74 5.84
C ALA A 39 -8.43 4.77 5.39
N ILE A 40 -8.76 4.05 4.30
CA ILE A 40 -10.14 3.90 3.84
C ILE A 40 -10.99 3.20 4.90
N PHE A 41 -10.49 2.09 5.46
CA PHE A 41 -11.19 1.31 6.47
C PHE A 41 -11.44 2.14 7.74
N CYS A 42 -10.41 2.83 8.22
CA CYS A 42 -10.50 3.72 9.38
C CYS A 42 -11.51 4.84 9.14
N ARG A 43 -11.47 5.47 7.96
CA ARG A 43 -12.38 6.57 7.62
C ARG A 43 -13.84 6.13 7.57
N LEU A 44 -14.10 4.92 7.06
CA LEU A 44 -15.45 4.36 6.98
C LEU A 44 -16.01 3.91 8.34
N ASN A 45 -15.13 3.58 9.29
CA ASN A 45 -15.49 3.10 10.62
C ASN A 45 -15.15 4.10 11.74
N GLU A 46 -15.00 5.38 11.38
CA GLU A 46 -14.67 6.45 12.31
C GLU A 46 -15.69 6.49 13.48
N GLY A 47 -15.15 6.54 14.70
CA GLY A 47 -15.91 6.52 15.95
C GLY A 47 -16.29 5.14 16.46
N LYS A 48 -16.04 4.07 15.69
CA LYS A 48 -16.31 2.68 16.08
C LYS A 48 -15.05 1.90 16.45
N LEU A 49 -13.89 2.34 15.95
CA LEU A 49 -12.64 1.62 16.12
C LEU A 49 -12.11 1.83 17.53
N TRP A 50 -11.38 0.84 18.06
CA TRP A 50 -10.70 0.99 19.34
C TRP A 50 -9.80 2.22 19.33
N ASN A 51 -9.04 2.44 18.25
CA ASN A 51 -8.16 3.60 18.09
C ASN A 51 -8.87 4.95 18.31
N ASP A 52 -10.17 5.04 17.97
CA ASP A 52 -10.96 6.27 18.12
C ASP A 52 -11.41 6.50 19.57
N ILE A 53 -11.60 5.44 20.35
CA ILE A 53 -12.13 5.51 21.72
C ILE A 53 -11.08 5.20 22.79
N LYS A 54 -9.90 4.72 22.41
CA LYS A 54 -8.83 4.26 23.30
C LYS A 54 -8.45 5.33 24.33
N HIS A 55 -8.38 6.58 23.90
CA HIS A 55 -8.06 7.74 24.75
C HIS A 55 -9.02 7.93 25.93
N LYS A 56 -10.22 7.31 25.92
CA LYS A 56 -11.19 7.36 27.02
C LYS A 56 -10.85 6.38 28.15
N TYR A 57 -10.01 5.39 27.87
CA TYR A 57 -9.77 4.24 28.74
C TYR A 57 -8.29 4.04 29.08
N GLU A 58 -7.38 4.75 28.42
CA GLU A 58 -5.97 4.77 28.81
C GLU A 58 -5.79 5.60 30.09
N VAL A 59 -5.37 4.91 31.16
CA VAL A 59 -4.88 5.56 32.37
C VAL A 59 -3.50 6.11 32.05
N LYS A 60 -3.26 7.41 32.29
CA LYS A 60 -1.92 7.97 32.18
C LYS A 60 -1.03 7.31 33.23
N GLU A 61 0.00 6.60 32.80
CA GLU A 61 1.15 6.31 33.66
C GLU A 61 1.94 7.62 33.80
N ASP A 62 2.09 8.07 35.04
CA ASP A 62 2.91 9.22 35.42
C ASP A 62 4.41 8.92 35.29
#